data_AF-A0A4Q2YLG7-F1
#
_entry.id   AF-A0A4Q2YLG7-F1
#
_cell.length_a   1.000
_cell.length_b   1.000
_cell.length_c   1.000
_cell.angle_alpha   90.00
_cell.angle_beta   90.00
_cell.angle_gamma   90.00
#
_symmetry.space_group_name_H-M   'P 1'
#
loop_
_entity.id
_entity.type
_entity.pdbx_description
1 polymer ?
#
loop_
_entity_poly.entity_id
_entity_poly.type
_entity_poly.pdbx_seq_one_letter_code
_entity_poly.pdbx_strand_id
1 'polypeptide(L)' 'MSIIGDFEQQRVKLPTGVELDVVDIGPRDAPVLIFLHGFPESHRTWRYQLPHFADRFRCIAPDQR' A
#
# COMPACT_ATOMS: atom_id res chain seq x y z
N MET A 1 -4.02 -14.30 13.65
CA MET A 1 -2.69 -13.70 13.85
C MET A 1 -2.20 -13.27 12.48
N SER A 2 -2.37 -12.01 12.09
CA SER A 2 -1.81 -11.52 10.81
C SER A 2 -0.30 -11.47 10.99
N ILE A 3 0.42 -12.15 10.10
CA ILE A 3 1.88 -12.08 10.03
C ILE A 3 2.21 -10.67 9.57
N ILE A 4 2.98 -9.92 10.36
CA ILE A 4 3.34 -8.53 10.08
C ILE A 4 3.85 -8.42 8.63
N GLY A 5 3.12 -7.67 7.79
CA GLY A 5 3.47 -7.45 6.39
C GLY A 5 2.68 -8.25 5.37
N ASP A 6 1.75 -9.13 5.77
CA ASP A 6 0.74 -9.68 4.85
C ASP A 6 -0.48 -8.76 4.83
N PHE A 7 -0.56 -7.93 3.78
CA PHE A 7 -1.69 -7.06 3.50
C PHE A 7 -2.50 -7.61 2.33
N GLU A 8 -3.82 -7.42 2.36
CA GLU A 8 -4.64 -7.63 1.17
C GLU A 8 -4.24 -6.61 0.10
N GLN A 9 -4.08 -7.10 -1.12
CA GLN A 9 -3.73 -6.28 -2.27
C GLN A 9 -4.87 -6.30 -3.27
N GLN A 10 -5.20 -5.13 -3.79
CA GLN A 10 -6.07 -5.00 -4.96
C GLN A 10 -5.22 -4.75 -6.20
N ARG A 11 -5.67 -5.30 -7.33
CA ARG A 11 -5.04 -5.04 -8.62
C ARG A 11 -5.64 -3.81 -9.29
N VAL A 12 -4.82 -2.82 -9.58
CA VAL A 12 -5.23 -1.56 -10.20
C VAL A 12 -4.70 -1.49 -11.62
N LYS A 13 -5.62 -1.37 -12.59
CA LYS A 13 -5.29 -1.19 -14.01
C LYS A 13 -5.12 0.29 -14.32
N LEU A 14 -3.99 0.66 -14.91
CA LEU A 14 -3.72 2.03 -15.34
C LEU A 14 -3.99 2.20 -16.86
N PRO A 15 -4.34 3.41 -17.34
CA PRO A 15 -4.54 3.68 -18.77
C PRO A 15 -3.31 3.40 -19.65
N THR A 16 -2.12 3.30 -19.03
CA THR A 16 -0.86 2.95 -19.69
C THR A 16 -0.74 1.45 -20.01
N GLY A 17 -1.70 0.62 -19.61
CA GLY A 17 -1.64 -0.84 -19.72
C GLY A 17 -0.82 -1.53 -18.64
N VAL A 18 -0.30 -0.77 -17.67
CA VAL A 18 0.35 -1.32 -16.47
C VAL A 18 -0.72 -1.76 -15.46
N GLU A 19 -0.54 -2.92 -14.84
CA GLU A 19 -1.32 -3.36 -13.69
C GLU A 19 -0.39 -3.37 -12.47
N LEU A 20 -0.82 -2.76 -11.37
CA LEU A 20 -0.08 -2.73 -10.09
C LEU A 20 -0.87 -3.48 -9.04
N ASP A 21 -0.18 -4.28 -8.21
CA ASP A 21 -0.73 -4.78 -6.96
C ASP A 21 -0.53 -3.69 -5.89
N VAL A 22 -1.62 -3.36 -5.16
CA VAL A 22 -1.67 -2.18 -4.29
C VAL A 22 -2.32 -2.52 -2.96
N VAL A 23 -1.62 -2.22 -1.86
CA VAL A 23 -2.23 -2.16 -0.52
C VAL A 23 -2.97 -0.84 -0.38
N ASP A 24 -4.21 -0.88 0.09
CA ASP A 24 -5.06 0.31 0.29
C ASP A 24 -5.92 0.13 1.54
N ILE A 25 -5.47 0.72 2.65
CA ILE A 25 -6.07 0.55 3.97
C ILE A 25 -6.35 1.90 4.63
N GLY A 26 -7.24 1.90 5.63
CA GLY A 26 -7.66 3.08 6.36
C GLY A 26 -8.94 3.74 5.80
N PRO A 27 -9.45 4.80 6.45
CA PRO A 27 -10.71 5.44 6.07
C PRO A 27 -10.66 6.05 4.67
N ARG A 28 -11.74 5.87 3.89
CA ARG A 28 -11.77 6.30 2.47
C ARG A 28 -11.78 7.83 2.30
N ASP A 29 -12.21 8.55 3.31
CA ASP A 29 -12.36 10.00 3.40
C ASP A 29 -11.22 10.70 4.17
N ALA A 30 -10.25 9.94 4.70
CA ALA A 30 -9.08 10.50 5.37
C ALA A 30 -8.02 11.04 4.38
N PRO A 31 -7.13 11.96 4.81
CA PRO A 31 -5.98 12.39 4.00
C PRO A 31 -5.13 11.19 3.55
N VAL A 32 -4.63 11.25 2.32
CA VAL A 32 -3.92 10.13 1.67
C VAL A 32 -2.42 10.22 1.92
N LEU A 33 -1.82 9.09 2.30
CA LEU A 33 -0.37 8.87 2.28
C LEU A 33 -0.04 7.78 1.25
N ILE A 34 0.86 8.09 0.32
CA ILE A 34 1.38 7.13 -0.67
C ILE A 34 2.79 6.71 -0.27
N PHE A 35 2.99 5.41 -0.09
CA PHE A 35 4.26 4.80 0.32
C PHE A 35 4.92 4.13 -0.87
N LEU A 36 6.08 4.65 -1.27
CA LEU A 36 6.86 4.15 -2.40
C LEU A 36 8.07 3.39 -1.87
N HIS A 37 8.20 2.12 -2.21
CA HIS A 37 9.36 1.32 -1.83
C HIS A 37 10.57 1.65 -2.72
N GLY A 38 11.76 1.24 -2.27
CA GLY A 38 13.00 1.31 -3.04
C GLY A 38 13.39 -0.05 -3.64
N PHE A 39 14.57 -0.10 -4.25
CA PHE A 39 15.18 -1.33 -4.73
C PHE A 39 15.97 -2.04 -3.61
N PRO A 40 15.94 -3.38 -3.47
CA PRO A 40 15.17 -4.39 -4.23
C PRO A 40 13.91 -4.86 -3.46
N GLU A 41 13.13 -3.93 -2.89
CA GLU A 41 12.02 -4.27 -1.99
C GLU A 41 10.63 -4.17 -2.65
N SER A 42 9.57 -4.21 -1.84
CA SER A 42 8.15 -4.11 -2.24
C SER A 42 7.37 -3.29 -1.20
N HIS A 43 6.04 -3.20 -1.30
CA HIS A 43 5.15 -2.60 -0.29
C HIS A 43 5.46 -3.06 1.15
N ARG A 44 6.02 -4.26 1.32
CA ARG A 44 6.43 -4.83 2.61
C ARG A 44 7.52 -4.03 3.34
N THR A 45 8.26 -3.15 2.65
CA THR A 45 9.13 -2.15 3.29
C THR A 45 8.38 -1.37 4.38
N TRP A 46 7.11 -1.07 4.12
CA TRP A 46 6.27 -0.21 4.94
C TRP A 46 5.37 -0.96 5.93
N ARG A 47 5.66 -2.24 6.20
CA ARG A 47 4.83 -3.12 7.06
C ARG A 47 4.60 -2.60 8.48
N TYR A 48 5.42 -1.69 8.97
CA TYR A 48 5.25 -1.06 10.28
C TYR A 48 4.51 0.28 10.19
N GLN A 49 4.74 1.04 9.13
CA GLN A 49 4.17 2.37 8.94
C GLN A 49 2.71 2.29 8.48
N LEU A 50 2.39 1.35 7.59
CA LEU A 50 1.03 1.12 7.10
C LEU A 50 0.02 0.98 8.26
N PRO A 51 0.16 0.02 9.20
CA PRO A 51 -0.77 -0.10 10.32
C PRO A 51 -0.67 1.06 11.32
N HIS A 52 0.49 1.72 11.44
CA HIS A 52 0.67 2.85 12.35
C HIS A 52 -0.12 4.10 11.94
N PHE A 53 -0.32 4.32 10.63
CA PHE A 53 -1.02 5.48 10.10
C PHE A 53 -2.46 5.18 9.66
N ALA A 54 -2.83 3.91 9.46
CA ALA A 54 -4.12 3.51 8.88
C ALA A 54 -5.35 3.86 9.73
N ASP A 55 -5.19 4.28 10.99
CA ASP A 55 -6.29 4.75 11.84
C ASP A 55 -6.72 6.20 11.51
N ARG A 56 -5.81 6.99 10.96
CA ARG A 56 -5.97 8.44 10.72
C ARG A 56 -5.80 8.85 9.26
N PHE A 57 -5.19 8.00 8.45
CA PHE A 57 -4.86 8.26 7.05
C PHE A 57 -5.33 7.10 6.17
N ARG A 58 -5.63 7.40 4.91
CA ARG A 58 -5.72 6.38 3.87
C ARG A 58 -4.30 6.08 3.39
N CYS A 59 -3.82 4.87 3.65
CA CYS A 59 -2.48 4.45 3.31
C CYS A 59 -2.50 3.60 2.04
N ILE A 60 -1.79 4.05 1.00
CA ILE A 60 -1.67 3.38 -0.30
C ILE A 60 -0.22 2.98 -0.52
N ALA A 61 0.06 1.71 -0.76
CA ALA A 61 1.40 1.20 -1.08
C ALA A 61 1.35 0.27 -2.31
N PRO A 62 1.72 0.76 -3.51
CA PRO A 62 1.85 -0.06 -4.70
C PRO A 62 3.19 -0.80 -4.75
N ASP A 63 3.18 -2.00 -5.33
CA ASP A 63 4.38 -2.64 -5.86
C ASP A 63 4.69 -2.03 -7.23
N GLN A 64 5.79 -1.27 -7.32
CA GLN A 64 6.21 -0.52 -8.51
C GLN A 64 6.66 -1.45 -9.64
N ARG A 65 6.48 -1.00 -10.89
CA ARG A 65 6.97 -1.67 -12.11
C ARG A 65 8.45 -1.42 -12.35
#